data_AF-A0A2R6DJU9-F1
#
_entry.id   AF-A0A2R6DJU9-F1
#
_cell.length_a   1.000
_cell.length_b   1.000
_cell.length_c   1.000
_cell.angle_alpha   90.00
_cell.angle_beta   90.00
_cell.angle_gamma   90.00
#
_symmetry.space_group_name_H-M   'P 1'
#
loop_
_entity.id
_entity.type
_entity.pdbx_description
1 polymer ?
#
loop_
_entity_poly.entity_id
_entity_poly.type
_entity_poly.pdbx_seq_one_letter_code
_entity_poly.pdbx_strand_id
1 'polypeptide(L)'
;ADDLRLTDEFREVWWRRIRQFRDDEERAARHLATVLDVDPVALGFVGEAEFGVTYEGDLIAEWVSEAAFYADLAAEPTLAEWLDGWDDLGDRRRTNLLAGLRAFLERCPACDADLQQVENVRQSCCTTDLVSVSVDCESCGARVFSGSYR
;
A
#
# COMPACT_ATOMS: atom_id res chain seq x y z
N ALA A 1 10.25 -15.41 -19.40
CA ALA A 1 10.60 -14.60 -18.22
C ALA A 1 9.78 -15.17 -17.08
N ASP A 2 10.41 -15.58 -15.99
CA ASP A 2 9.67 -16.08 -14.82
C ASP A 2 8.96 -14.89 -14.18
N ASP A 3 7.63 -15.01 -14.11
CA ASP A 3 6.77 -14.10 -13.37
C ASP A 3 7.09 -14.24 -11.88
N LEU A 4 7.57 -13.16 -11.24
CA LEU A 4 7.91 -13.18 -9.83
C LEU A 4 6.62 -13.27 -9.01
N ARG A 5 6.59 -14.17 -8.02
CA ARG A 5 5.43 -14.37 -7.15
C ARG A 5 5.85 -14.43 -5.70
N LEU A 6 5.00 -13.86 -4.84
CA LEU A 6 5.10 -14.05 -3.39
C LEU A 6 4.81 -15.52 -3.05
N THR A 7 5.47 -16.03 -2.02
CA THR A 7 5.14 -17.34 -1.47
C THR A 7 3.70 -17.33 -0.95
N ASP A 8 3.03 -18.48 -1.00
CA ASP A 8 1.63 -18.59 -0.56
C ASP A 8 1.50 -18.23 0.92
N GLU A 9 2.44 -18.66 1.76
CA GLU A 9 2.47 -18.34 3.19
C GLU A 9 2.55 -16.83 3.45
N PHE A 10 3.47 -16.12 2.78
CA PHE A 10 3.58 -14.66 2.92
C PHE A 10 2.28 -13.98 2.48
N ARG A 11 1.72 -14.43 1.35
CA ARG A 11 0.47 -13.90 0.81
C ARG A 11 -0.67 -14.07 1.81
N GLU A 12 -0.83 -15.25 2.40
CA GLU A 12 -1.88 -15.54 3.38
C GLU A 12 -1.76 -14.68 4.64
N VAL A 13 -0.56 -14.54 5.19
CA VAL A 13 -0.33 -13.72 6.38
C VAL A 13 -0.59 -12.26 6.11
N TRP A 14 -0.08 -11.75 4.98
CA TRP A 14 -0.28 -10.36 4.57
C TRP A 14 -1.76 -10.05 4.40
N TRP A 15 -2.51 -10.89 3.67
CA TRP A 15 -3.94 -10.70 3.45
C TRP A 15 -4.78 -10.81 4.72
N ARG A 16 -4.42 -11.70 5.65
CA ARG A 16 -5.06 -11.76 6.96
C ARG A 16 -4.90 -10.44 7.72
N ARG A 17 -3.71 -9.83 7.68
CA ARG A 17 -3.45 -8.54 8.33
C ARG A 17 -4.15 -7.38 7.65
N ILE A 18 -4.18 -7.34 6.31
CA ILE A 18 -4.95 -6.34 5.54
C ILE A 18 -6.40 -6.31 6.02
N ARG A 19 -7.06 -7.47 6.07
CA ARG A 19 -8.46 -7.57 6.52
C ARG A 19 -8.63 -7.14 7.97
N GLN A 20 -7.71 -7.56 8.85
CA GLN A 20 -7.75 -7.17 10.26
C GLN A 20 -7.62 -5.66 10.49
N PHE A 21 -6.82 -4.96 9.69
CA PHE A 21 -6.66 -3.51 9.82
C PHE A 21 -7.81 -2.75 9.17
N ARG A 22 -8.29 -3.20 8.01
CA ARG A 22 -9.45 -2.62 7.34
C ARG A 22 -10.73 -2.74 8.18
N ASP A 23 -10.93 -3.90 8.80
CA ASP A 23 -12.17 -4.18 9.52
C ASP A 23 -12.16 -3.62 10.96
N ASP A 24 -11.04 -3.03 11.42
CA ASP A 24 -10.85 -2.46 12.76
C ASP A 24 -9.90 -1.25 12.71
N GLU A 25 -10.48 -0.06 12.53
CA GLU A 25 -9.74 1.20 12.43
C GLU A 25 -8.91 1.50 13.69
N GLU A 26 -9.45 1.20 14.88
CA GLU A 26 -8.71 1.43 16.12
C GLU A 26 -7.46 0.54 16.19
N ARG A 27 -7.55 -0.69 15.69
CA ARG A 27 -6.39 -1.57 15.58
C ARG A 27 -5.38 -1.05 14.57
N ALA A 28 -5.83 -0.53 13.43
CA ALA A 28 -4.95 0.10 12.45
C ALA A 28 -4.21 1.30 13.05
N ALA A 29 -4.92 2.19 13.76
CA ALA A 29 -4.36 3.34 14.46
C ALA A 29 -3.35 2.92 15.54
N ARG A 30 -3.68 1.94 16.39
CA ARG A 30 -2.76 1.43 17.42
C ARG A 30 -1.46 0.86 16.84
N HIS A 31 -1.57 0.13 15.73
CA HIS A 31 -0.39 -0.43 15.08
C HIS A 31 0.48 0.67 14.47
N LEU A 32 -0.12 1.60 13.72
CA LEU A 32 0.61 2.73 13.14
C LEU A 32 1.26 3.61 14.21
N ALA A 33 0.56 3.89 15.31
CA ALA A 33 1.09 4.64 16.43
C ALA A 33 2.32 3.98 17.07
N THR A 34 2.34 2.64 17.12
CA THR A 34 3.50 1.87 17.59
C THR A 34 4.69 2.04 16.65
N VAL A 35 4.45 2.03 15.33
CA VAL A 35 5.50 2.24 14.31
C VAL A 35 6.07 3.66 14.38
N LEU A 36 5.22 4.65 14.64
CA LEU A 36 5.60 6.06 14.69
C LEU A 36 6.09 6.51 16.08
N ASP A 37 5.97 5.67 17.11
CA ASP A 37 6.23 6.00 18.52
C ASP A 37 5.41 7.21 19.02
N VAL A 38 4.10 7.20 18.76
CA VAL A 38 3.16 8.28 19.13
C VAL A 38 1.91 7.75 19.85
N ASP A 39 1.06 8.65 20.37
CA ASP A 39 -0.23 8.28 20.95
C ASP A 39 -1.26 7.92 19.85
N PRO A 40 -1.87 6.72 19.86
CA PRO A 40 -2.88 6.34 18.87
C PRO A 40 -4.15 7.19 18.91
N VAL A 41 -4.49 7.81 20.04
CA VAL A 41 -5.70 8.65 20.16
C VAL A 41 -5.54 9.98 19.42
N ALA A 42 -4.30 10.40 19.20
CA ALA A 42 -3.98 11.60 18.44
C ALA A 42 -3.89 11.35 16.92
N LEU A 43 -3.96 10.09 16.48
CA LEU A 43 -4.00 9.75 15.07
C LEU A 43 -5.41 9.89 14.50
N GLY A 44 -5.50 10.40 13.28
CA GLY A 44 -6.73 10.44 12.50
C GLY A 44 -6.50 9.93 11.08
N PHE A 45 -7.56 9.41 10.48
CA PHE A 45 -7.57 9.02 9.07
C PHE A 45 -8.53 9.92 8.31
N VAL A 46 -8.10 10.40 7.14
CA VAL A 46 -8.86 11.34 6.32
C VAL A 46 -8.80 10.91 4.85
N GLY A 47 -9.86 11.18 4.10
CA GLY A 47 -9.81 11.14 2.64
C GLY A 47 -10.90 10.32 1.95
N GLU A 48 -11.18 10.71 0.70
CA GLU A 48 -12.04 9.99 -0.25
C GLU A 48 -11.26 9.60 -1.52
N ALA A 49 -10.52 10.55 -2.13
CA ALA A 49 -9.74 10.32 -3.35
C ALA A 49 -8.26 9.95 -3.08
N GLU A 50 -7.64 10.57 -2.09
CA GLU A 50 -6.33 10.23 -1.52
C GLU A 50 -6.54 9.98 -0.02
N PHE A 51 -5.79 9.05 0.56
CA PHE A 51 -5.93 8.68 1.97
C PHE A 51 -4.78 9.27 2.78
N GLY A 52 -5.11 10.07 3.79
CA GLY A 52 -4.17 10.76 4.65
C GLY A 52 -4.22 10.24 6.08
N VAL A 53 -3.07 10.26 6.74
CA VAL A 53 -2.95 10.07 8.19
C VAL A 53 -2.58 11.41 8.81
N THR A 54 -3.33 11.82 9.83
CA THR A 54 -3.05 13.00 10.64
C THR A 54 -2.56 12.63 12.03
N TYR A 55 -1.75 13.50 12.64
CA TYR A 55 -1.34 13.42 14.05
C TYR A 55 -1.57 14.79 14.69
N GLU A 56 -2.34 14.85 15.78
CA GLU A 56 -2.76 16.11 16.43
C GLU A 56 -3.44 17.10 15.46
N GLY A 57 -4.05 16.58 14.39
CA GLY A 57 -4.73 17.36 13.34
C GLY A 57 -3.85 17.76 12.16
N ASP A 58 -2.52 17.56 12.24
CA ASP A 58 -1.59 17.83 11.15
C ASP A 58 -1.42 16.61 10.25
N LEU A 59 -1.47 16.79 8.93
CA LEU A 59 -1.25 15.72 7.95
C LEU A 59 0.23 15.30 7.95
N ILE A 60 0.50 14.04 8.28
CA ILE A 60 1.86 13.50 8.42
C ILE A 60 2.24 12.50 7.32
N ALA A 61 1.27 11.87 6.66
CA ALA A 61 1.51 10.92 5.58
C ALA A 61 0.29 10.80 4.67
N GLU A 62 0.54 10.45 3.41
CA GLU A 62 -0.48 10.33 2.36
C GLU A 62 -0.24 9.10 1.49
N TRP A 63 -1.36 8.54 1.03
CA TRP A 63 -1.45 7.37 0.18
C TRP A 63 -2.40 7.64 -0.98
N VAL A 64 -2.14 6.98 -2.11
CA VAL A 64 -2.99 7.09 -3.31
C VAL A 64 -4.42 6.58 -3.10
N SER A 65 -4.67 5.80 -2.05
CA SER A 65 -6.01 5.40 -1.58
C SER A 65 -5.93 4.69 -0.23
N GLU A 66 -7.08 4.49 0.41
CA GLU A 66 -7.22 3.66 1.61
C GLU A 66 -6.75 2.20 1.37
N ALA A 67 -7.00 1.66 0.17
CA ALA A 67 -6.54 0.33 -0.20
C ALA A 67 -4.99 0.25 -0.18
N ALA A 68 -4.32 1.30 -0.65
CA ALA A 68 -2.87 1.39 -0.64
C ALA A 68 -2.30 1.54 0.79
N PHE A 69 -3.04 2.19 1.68
CA PHE A 69 -2.70 2.31 3.09
C PHE A 69 -2.75 0.96 3.81
N TYR A 70 -3.87 0.23 3.75
CA TYR A 70 -3.97 -1.07 4.43
C TYR A 70 -2.98 -2.11 3.89
N ALA A 71 -2.69 -2.07 2.59
CA ALA A 71 -1.65 -2.91 2.00
C ALA A 71 -0.29 -2.67 2.65
N ASP A 72 0.12 -1.41 2.80
CA ASP A 72 1.42 -1.05 3.39
C ASP A 72 1.46 -1.31 4.90
N LEU A 73 0.40 -0.92 5.61
CA LEU A 73 0.30 -1.11 7.06
C LEU A 73 0.38 -2.60 7.42
N ALA A 74 -0.20 -3.47 6.59
CA ALA A 74 -0.10 -4.91 6.76
C ALA A 74 1.24 -5.50 6.30
N ALA A 75 1.92 -4.85 5.36
CA ALA A 75 3.18 -5.33 4.82
C ALA A 75 4.34 -5.16 5.81
N GLU A 76 4.36 -4.07 6.57
CA GLU A 76 5.42 -3.76 7.55
C GLU A 76 5.69 -4.93 8.53
N PRO A 77 4.72 -5.39 9.34
CA PRO A 77 4.96 -6.47 10.29
C PRO A 77 5.18 -7.82 9.58
N THR A 78 4.76 -7.93 8.31
CA THR A 78 4.93 -9.15 7.50
C THR A 78 6.32 -9.20 6.87
N LEU A 79 6.95 -8.06 6.61
CA LEU A 79 8.34 -8.04 6.21
C LEU A 79 9.26 -8.19 7.43
N ALA A 80 8.91 -7.57 8.56
CA ALA A 80 9.68 -7.67 9.81
C ALA A 80 9.84 -9.12 10.31
N GLU A 81 8.81 -9.95 10.15
CA GLU A 81 8.85 -11.36 10.55
C GLU A 81 9.62 -12.27 9.56
N TRP A 82 9.80 -11.87 8.29
CA TRP A 82 10.39 -12.69 7.23
C TRP A 82 11.80 -12.24 6.81
N LEU A 83 12.15 -10.99 7.03
CA LEU A 83 13.42 -10.40 6.64
C LEU A 83 14.25 -10.05 7.88
N ASP A 84 15.29 -10.84 8.12
CA ASP A 84 16.33 -10.49 9.08
C ASP A 84 16.91 -9.09 8.73
N GLY A 85 16.98 -8.21 9.72
CA GLY A 85 17.49 -6.85 9.55
C GLY A 85 16.50 -5.87 8.91
N TRP A 86 15.19 -6.18 8.90
CA TRP A 86 14.16 -5.18 8.57
C TRP A 86 14.36 -3.87 9.33
N ASP A 87 14.63 -3.98 10.64
CA ASP A 87 14.86 -2.84 11.53
C ASP A 87 16.17 -2.09 11.26
N ASP A 88 17.09 -2.67 10.48
CA ASP A 88 18.33 -2.01 10.06
C ASP A 88 18.17 -1.24 8.74
N LEU A 89 17.05 -1.44 8.03
CA LEU A 89 16.75 -0.70 6.80
C LEU A 89 16.34 0.74 7.17
N GLY A 90 16.91 1.73 6.49
CA GLY A 90 16.45 3.12 6.62
C GLY A 90 15.06 3.34 6.01
N ASP A 91 14.34 4.36 6.50
CA ASP A 91 12.93 4.64 6.21
C ASP A 91 12.60 4.59 4.72
N ARG A 92 13.38 5.31 3.89
CA ARG A 92 13.16 5.35 2.44
C ARG A 92 13.16 3.96 1.80
N ARG A 93 14.02 3.06 2.28
CA ARG A 93 14.11 1.70 1.73
C ARG A 93 12.92 0.85 2.18
N ARG A 94 12.46 0.99 3.42
CA ARG A 94 11.23 0.35 3.89
C ARG A 94 10.03 0.83 3.10
N THR A 95 9.83 2.15 2.96
CA THR A 95 8.73 2.73 2.18
C THR A 95 8.71 2.22 0.74
N ASN A 96 9.87 2.14 0.07
CA ASN A 96 9.96 1.62 -1.29
C ASN A 96 9.60 0.13 -1.37
N LEU A 97 9.97 -0.68 -0.37
CA LEU A 97 9.61 -2.10 -0.33
C LEU A 97 8.10 -2.29 -0.09
N LEU A 98 7.51 -1.52 0.83
CA LEU A 98 6.06 -1.54 1.09
C LEU A 98 5.27 -1.17 -0.17
N ALA A 99 5.62 -0.06 -0.81
CA ALA A 99 4.98 0.36 -2.06
C ALA A 99 5.19 -0.65 -3.20
N GLY A 100 6.38 -1.25 -3.30
CA GLY A 100 6.69 -2.27 -4.31
C GLY A 100 5.89 -3.57 -4.14
N LEU A 101 5.55 -3.95 -2.90
CA LEU A 101 4.73 -5.15 -2.64
C LEU A 101 3.33 -5.05 -3.27
N ARG A 102 2.81 -3.84 -3.47
CA ARG A 102 1.48 -3.64 -4.07
C ARG A 102 1.38 -4.16 -5.51
N ALA A 103 2.51 -4.29 -6.22
CA ALA A 103 2.54 -4.87 -7.56
C ALA A 103 2.11 -6.35 -7.59
N PHE A 104 2.14 -7.05 -6.45
CA PHE A 104 1.72 -8.44 -6.32
C PHE A 104 0.26 -8.61 -5.85
N LEU A 105 -0.51 -7.52 -5.76
CA LEU A 105 -1.92 -7.58 -5.36
C LEU A 105 -2.80 -7.99 -6.55
N GLU A 106 -3.52 -9.09 -6.38
CA GLU A 106 -4.53 -9.56 -7.34
C GLU A 106 -5.95 -9.15 -6.95
N ARG A 107 -6.14 -8.79 -5.67
CA ARG A 107 -7.42 -8.37 -5.10
C ARG A 107 -7.26 -7.02 -4.40
N CYS A 108 -8.35 -6.29 -4.28
CA CYS A 108 -8.39 -4.96 -3.68
C CYS A 108 -8.29 -5.06 -2.16
N PRO A 109 -7.29 -4.43 -1.52
CA PRO A 109 -7.18 -4.40 -0.07
C PRO A 109 -8.41 -3.82 0.64
N ALA A 110 -9.12 -2.87 0.01
CA ALA A 110 -10.29 -2.22 0.60
C ALA A 110 -11.60 -3.01 0.48
N CYS A 111 -11.76 -3.90 -0.50
CA CYS A 111 -13.05 -4.58 -0.73
C CYS A 111 -12.96 -6.06 -1.15
N ASP A 112 -11.76 -6.64 -1.22
CA ASP A 112 -11.48 -8.01 -1.67
C ASP A 112 -11.89 -8.34 -3.13
N ALA A 113 -12.43 -7.39 -3.91
CA ALA A 113 -12.74 -7.58 -5.32
C ALA A 113 -11.47 -7.73 -6.17
N ASP A 114 -11.55 -8.45 -7.29
CA ASP A 114 -10.41 -8.61 -8.20
C ASP A 114 -9.92 -7.27 -8.75
N LEU A 115 -8.61 -7.10 -8.81
CA LEU A 115 -7.97 -5.91 -9.39
C LEU A 115 -7.76 -6.11 -10.90
N GLN A 116 -7.98 -5.03 -11.64
CA GLN A 116 -7.64 -4.97 -13.06
C GLN A 116 -6.40 -4.10 -13.20
N GLN A 117 -5.35 -4.65 -13.82
CA GLN A 117 -4.19 -3.87 -14.20
C GLN A 117 -4.54 -3.08 -15.46
N VAL A 118 -4.39 -1.77 -15.42
CA VAL A 118 -4.65 -0.88 -16.54
C VAL A 118 -3.32 -0.27 -16.99
N GLU A 119 -2.80 -0.77 -18.10
CA GLU A 119 -1.62 -0.19 -18.75
C GLU A 119 -2.06 0.87 -19.77
N ASN A 120 -1.61 2.11 -19.57
CA ASN A 120 -1.84 3.22 -20.49
C ASN A 120 -0.52 3.66 -21.11
N VAL A 121 -0.31 3.34 -22.39
CA VAL A 121 0.83 3.83 -23.17
C VAL A 121 0.45 5.15 -23.81
N ARG A 122 1.15 6.24 -23.45
CA ARG A 122 1.01 7.53 -24.13
C ARG A 122 2.20 7.76 -25.03
N GLN A 123 1.95 7.71 -26.33
CA GLN A 123 2.92 8.13 -27.33
C GLN A 123 2.87 9.65 -27.44
N SER A 124 3.97 10.34 -27.15
CA SER A 124 4.07 11.77 -27.46
C SER A 124 4.59 11.92 -28.89
N CYS A 125 3.94 12.77 -29.71
CA CYS A 125 4.21 12.88 -31.15
C CYS A 125 5.65 13.29 -31.53
N CYS A 126 6.49 13.68 -30.57
CA CYS A 126 7.83 14.21 -30.86
C CYS A 126 8.97 13.70 -29.93
N THR A 127 8.73 12.80 -28.97
CA THR A 127 9.75 12.18 -28.09
C THR A 127 9.19 10.93 -27.40
N THR A 128 10.07 9.95 -27.16
CA THR A 128 9.98 8.71 -26.34
C THR A 128 8.65 8.40 -25.64
N ASP A 129 8.13 7.18 -25.86
CA ASP A 129 6.91 6.67 -25.25
C ASP A 129 6.97 6.74 -23.71
N LEU A 130 5.99 7.40 -23.09
CA LEU A 130 5.81 7.36 -21.63
C LEU A 130 4.76 6.30 -21.32
N VAL A 131 5.16 5.23 -20.64
CA VAL A 131 4.24 4.18 -20.21
C VAL A 131 3.84 4.46 -18.77
N SER A 132 2.53 4.58 -18.54
CA SER A 132 1.94 4.66 -17.21
C SER A 132 1.19 3.38 -16.92
N VAL A 133 1.42 2.80 -15.75
CA VAL A 133 0.72 1.60 -15.28
C VAL A 133 -0.02 1.98 -14.01
N SER A 134 -1.32 1.71 -13.96
CA SER A 134 -2.10 1.79 -12.73
C SER A 134 -2.80 0.47 -12.44
N VAL A 135 -3.02 0.22 -11.16
CA VAL A 135 -3.85 -0.89 -10.70
C VAL A 135 -5.02 -0.28 -9.95
N ASP A 136 -6.20 -0.39 -10.53
CA ASP A 136 -7.42 0.26 -10.06
C ASP A 136 -8.47 -0.82 -9.77
N CYS A 137 -9.26 -0.61 -8.70
CA CYS A 137 -10.39 -1.48 -8.38
C CYS A 137 -11.67 -0.93 -9.00
N GLU A 138 -12.30 -1.66 -9.91
CA GLU A 138 -13.56 -1.23 -10.54
C GLU A 138 -14.74 -1.24 -9.56
N SER A 139 -14.67 -2.07 -8.50
CA SER A 139 -15.79 -2.21 -7.55
C SER A 139 -15.90 -1.05 -6.57
N CYS A 140 -14.78 -0.47 -6.12
CA CYS A 140 -14.78 0.62 -5.13
C CYS A 140 -14.04 1.87 -5.60
N GLY A 141 -13.48 1.87 -6.81
CA GLY A 141 -12.75 3.00 -7.38
C GLY A 141 -11.35 3.23 -6.80
N ALA A 142 -10.89 2.40 -5.86
CA ALA A 142 -9.61 2.59 -5.22
C ALA A 142 -8.44 2.34 -6.17
N ARG A 143 -7.50 3.29 -6.22
CA ARG A 143 -6.21 3.12 -6.88
C ARG A 143 -5.21 2.48 -5.93
N VAL A 144 -4.69 1.31 -6.27
CA VAL A 144 -3.75 0.55 -5.42
C VAL A 144 -2.30 0.89 -5.76
N PHE A 145 -2.02 1.12 -7.03
CA PHE A 145 -0.67 1.43 -7.51
C PHE A 145 -0.75 2.36 -8.71
N SER A 146 0.23 3.26 -8.82
CA SER A 146 0.54 3.97 -10.06
C SER A 146 2.04 4.11 -10.23
N GLY A 147 2.52 3.83 -11.44
CA GLY A 147 3.92 3.96 -11.83
C GLY A 147 4.04 4.54 -13.22
N SER A 148 5.18 5.16 -13.51
CA SER A 148 5.52 5.57 -14.87
C SER A 148 6.98 5.24 -15.16
N TYR A 149 7.25 4.74 -16.36
CA TYR A 149 8.60 4.45 -16.83
C TYR A 149 8.79 4.92 -18.28
N ARG A 150 10.06 5.02 -18.66
CA ARG A 150 10.54 5.43 -19.97
C ARG A 150 11.18 4.26 -20.67
#